data_AF-A0A5C6QV04-F1
#
_entry.id   AF-A0A5C6QV04-F1
#
_cell.length_a   1.000
_cell.length_b   1.000
_cell.length_c   1.000
_cell.angle_alpha   90.00
_cell.angle_beta   90.00
_cell.angle_gamma   90.00
#
_symmetry.space_group_name_H-M   'P 1'
#
loop_
_entity.id
_entity.type
_entity.pdbx_description
1 polymer ?
#
loop_
_entity_poly.entity_id
_entity_poly.type
_entity_poly.pdbx_seq_one_letter_code
_entity_poly.pdbx_strand_id
1 'polypeptide(L)' 'MNINQWVDELFEFFDEDKDGAISRSEFVELIDCLLQDKGIRMCESIFNKFDVNHNNSISKEELKAMVIELAL' A
#
# COMPACT_ATOMS: atom_id res chain seq x y z
N MET A 1 7.01 -11.99 -14.23
CA MET A 1 7.40 -11.08 -13.13
C MET A 1 6.91 -11.69 -11.82
N ASN A 2 7.75 -11.70 -10.79
CA ASN A 2 7.40 -12.28 -9.48
C ASN A 2 6.64 -11.23 -8.65
N ILE A 3 5.50 -11.59 -8.05
CA ILE A 3 4.70 -10.64 -7.25
C ILE A 3 5.49 -10.07 -6.08
N ASN A 4 6.43 -10.85 -5.54
CA ASN A 4 7.33 -10.42 -4.48
C ASN A 4 8.23 -9.25 -4.93
N GLN A 5 8.77 -9.30 -6.15
CA GLN A 5 9.62 -8.21 -6.65
C GLN A 5 8.81 -6.94 -6.87
N TRP A 6 7.59 -7.05 -7.38
CA TRP A 6 6.71 -5.89 -7.54
C TRP A 6 6.35 -5.27 -6.19
N VAL A 7 6.06 -6.11 -5.20
CA VAL A 7 5.81 -5.64 -3.83
C VAL A 7 7.07 -5.00 -3.25
N ASP A 8 8.25 -5.60 -3.43
CA ASP A 8 9.53 -5.03 -2.99
C ASP A 8 9.77 -3.65 -3.60
N GLU A 9 9.64 -3.52 -4.93
CA GLU A 9 9.86 -2.26 -5.64
C GLU A 9 8.83 -1.19 -5.25
N LEU A 10 7.55 -1.56 -5.12
CA LEU A 10 6.52 -0.64 -4.64
C LEU A 10 6.81 -0.23 -3.19
N PHE A 11 7.17 -1.19 -2.34
CA PHE A 11 7.46 -0.93 -0.94
C PHE A 11 8.64 0.03 -0.81
N GLU A 12 9.77 -0.23 -1.46
CA GLU A 12 10.94 0.67 -1.43
C GLU A 12 10.69 2.05 -2.07
N PHE A 13 9.73 2.15 -2.99
CA PHE A 13 9.39 3.40 -3.64
C PHE A 13 8.51 4.30 -2.76
N PHE A 14 7.65 3.71 -1.94
CA PHE A 14 6.67 4.43 -1.11
C PHE A 14 7.06 4.54 0.37
N ASP A 15 7.88 3.61 0.88
CA ASP A 15 8.52 3.69 2.21
C ASP A 15 9.68 4.71 2.14
N GLU A 16 9.33 6.00 2.18
CA GLU A 16 10.29 7.11 2.08
C GLU A 16 11.16 7.18 3.33
N ASP A 17 10.57 6.93 4.50
CA ASP A 17 11.28 6.96 5.78
C ASP A 17 12.06 5.67 6.08
N LYS A 18 11.81 4.61 5.32
CA LYS A 18 12.46 3.30 5.42
C LYS A 18 12.27 2.66 6.79
N ASP A 19 11.12 2.92 7.41
CA ASP A 19 10.77 2.35 8.70
C ASP A 19 10.32 0.87 8.60
N GLY A 20 10.08 0.38 7.38
CA GLY A 20 9.65 -0.98 7.11
C GLY A 20 8.12 -1.16 7.16
N ALA A 21 7.35 -0.07 7.13
CA ALA A 21 5.90 -0.02 7.02
C ALA A 21 5.46 1.19 6.18
N ILE A 22 4.40 1.06 5.38
CA ILE A 22 3.83 2.23 4.68
C ILE A 22 2.86 2.91 5.62
N SER A 23 3.24 4.09 6.11
CA SER A 23 2.38 4.92 6.92
C SER A 23 1.17 5.44 6.13
N ARG A 24 0.14 5.89 6.83
CA ARG A 24 -1.04 6.48 6.18
C ARG A 24 -0.69 7.64 5.23
N SER A 25 0.34 8.41 5.53
CA SER A 25 0.79 9.54 4.70
C SER A 25 1.39 9.04 3.38
N GLU A 26 2.27 8.04 3.44
CA GLU A 26 2.90 7.43 2.26
C GLU A 26 1.88 6.64 1.42
N PHE A 27 0.90 6.02 2.07
CA PHE A 27 -0.17 5.32 1.38
C PHE A 27 -1.07 6.24 0.56
N VAL A 28 -1.28 7.48 1.03
CA VAL A 28 -2.06 8.48 0.29
C VAL A 28 -1.34 8.83 -1.01
N GLU A 29 -0.02 9.06 -0.97
CA GLU A 29 0.81 9.28 -2.17
C GLU A 29 0.77 8.07 -3.13
N LEU A 30 0.83 6.85 -2.56
CA LEU A 30 0.72 5.60 -3.31
C LEU A 30 -0.59 5.49 -4.08
N ILE A 31 -1.71 5.74 -3.41
CA ILE A 31 -3.04 5.68 -4.02
C ILE A 31 -3.25 6.83 -4.99
N ASP A 32 -2.75 8.03 -4.70
CA ASP A 32 -2.85 9.16 -5.63
C ASP A 32 -2.12 8.86 -6.94
N CYS A 33 -0.93 8.26 -6.87
CA CYS A 33 -0.16 7.83 -8.03
C CYS A 33 -0.84 6.69 -8.81
N LEU A 34 -1.41 5.70 -8.11
CA LEU A 34 -2.05 4.53 -8.73
C LEU A 34 -3.46 4.81 -9.26
N LEU A 35 -4.24 5.66 -8.60
CA LEU A 35 -5.67 5.87 -8.86
C LEU A 35 -6.01 7.26 -9.42
N GLN A 36 -5.05 8.19 -9.55
CA GLN A 36 -5.05 9.54 -10.17
C GLN A 36 -6.23 10.48 -9.87
N ASP A 37 -7.48 10.04 -9.97
CA ASP A 37 -8.69 10.87 -9.92
C ASP A 37 -9.82 10.27 -9.04
N LYS A 38 -9.74 8.97 -8.68
CA LYS A 38 -10.73 8.30 -7.82
C LYS A 38 -10.24 8.01 -6.39
N GLY A 39 -8.99 8.33 -6.09
CA GLY A 39 -8.23 7.78 -4.96
C GLY A 39 -8.64 8.30 -3.58
N ILE A 40 -8.91 9.60 -3.43
CA ILE A 40 -8.90 10.26 -2.10
C ILE A 40 -10.01 9.78 -1.14
N ARG A 41 -11.20 9.41 -1.64
CA ARG A 41 -12.26 8.83 -0.78
C ARG A 41 -12.12 7.34 -0.59
N MET A 42 -11.47 6.68 -1.54
CA MET A 42 -11.30 5.23 -1.53
C MET A 42 -10.10 4.83 -0.66
N CYS A 43 -9.05 5.66 -0.58
CA CYS A 43 -7.83 5.33 0.15
C CYS A 43 -8.08 5.07 1.64
N GLU A 44 -8.93 5.83 2.33
CA GLU A 44 -9.26 5.51 3.73
C GLU A 44 -9.94 4.16 3.90
N SER A 45 -10.86 3.82 3.00
CA SER A 45 -11.58 2.55 3.06
C SER A 45 -10.72 1.37 2.62
N ILE A 46 -9.84 1.58 1.64
CA ILE A 46 -8.87 0.60 1.16
C ILE A 46 -7.81 0.38 2.23
N PHE A 47 -7.23 1.45 2.78
CA PHE A 47 -6.24 1.40 3.85
C PHE A 47 -6.79 0.63 5.05
N ASN A 48 -7.96 1.00 5.57
CA ASN A 48 -8.58 0.27 6.69
C ASN A 48 -8.97 -1.17 6.35
N LYS A 49 -9.18 -1.50 5.07
CA LYS A 49 -9.49 -2.87 4.63
C LYS A 49 -8.22 -3.74 4.61
N PHE A 50 -7.07 -3.16 4.29
CA PHE A 50 -5.80 -3.88 4.17
C PHE A 50 -4.91 -3.79 5.43
N ASP A 51 -5.09 -2.75 6.26
CA ASP A 51 -4.56 -2.64 7.61
C ASP A 51 -5.38 -3.55 8.54
N VAL A 52 -5.10 -4.85 8.46
CA VAL A 52 -5.82 -5.91 9.20
C VAL A 52 -5.53 -5.80 10.70
N ASN A 53 -4.33 -5.34 11.05
CA ASN A 53 -3.89 -5.23 12.43
C ASN A 53 -4.28 -3.87 13.06
N HIS A 54 -4.82 -2.93 12.27
CA HIS A 54 -5.23 -1.59 12.66
C HIS A 54 -4.12 -0.76 13.34
N ASN A 55 -2.86 -0.98 12.96
CA ASN A 55 -1.71 -0.26 13.49
C ASN A 55 -1.50 1.11 12.82
N ASN A 56 -2.38 1.48 11.88
CA ASN A 56 -2.28 2.69 11.04
C ASN A 56 -1.06 2.68 10.09
N SER A 57 -0.58 1.49 9.74
CA SER A 57 0.53 1.25 8.81
C SER A 57 0.26 0.00 7.97
N ILE A 58 0.77 -0.05 6.75
CA ILE A 58 0.70 -1.24 5.90
C ILE A 58 2.06 -1.93 5.93
N SER A 59 2.12 -3.10 6.53
CA SER A 59 3.31 -3.93 6.53
C SER A 59 3.54 -4.51 5.13
N LYS A 60 4.77 -4.90 4.83
CA LYS A 60 5.12 -5.54 3.55
C LYS A 60 4.27 -6.78 3.22
N GLU A 61 3.88 -7.53 4.24
CA GLU A 61 3.00 -8.70 4.12
C GLU A 61 1.57 -8.30 3.74
N GLU A 62 1.06 -7.20 4.31
CA GLU A 62 -0.27 -6.64 4.02
C GLU A 62 -0.30 -6.03 2.61
N LEU A 63 0.76 -5.32 2.22
CA LEU A 63 0.92 -4.80 0.86
C LEU A 63 0.96 -5.94 -0.16
N LYS A 64 1.66 -7.04 0.15
CA LYS A 64 1.69 -8.22 -0.71
C LYS A 64 0.32 -8.85 -0.88
N ALA A 65 -0.43 -9.01 0.21
CA ALA A 65 -1.79 -9.55 0.15
C ALA A 65 -2.70 -8.65 -0.70
N MET A 66 -2.57 -7.33 -0.56
CA MET A 66 -3.29 -6.34 -1.37
C MET A 66 -2.98 -6.46 -2.86
N VAL A 67 -1.69 -6.52 -3.23
CA VAL A 67 -1.27 -6.64 -4.64
C VAL A 67 -1.75 -7.96 -5.23
N ILE A 68 -1.73 -9.06 -4.47
CA ILE A 68 -2.27 -10.35 -4.93
C ILE A 68 -3.79 -10.28 -5.12
N GLU A 69 -4.53 -9.67 -4.20
CA GLU A 69 -6.00 -9.53 -4.29
C GLU A 69 -6.42 -8.64 -5.46
N LEU A 70 -5.68 -7.58 -5.77
CA LEU A 70 -5.97 -6.67 -6.89
C LEU A 70 -5.48 -7.19 -8.26
N ALA A 71 -4.50 -8.09 -8.26
CA ALA A 71 -3.98 -8.72 -9.49
C ALA A 71 -4.81 -9.93 -9.95
N LEU A 72 -5.80 -10.36 -9.17
CA LEU A 72 -6.77 -11.43 -9.47
C LEU A 72 -8.13 -10.86 -9.91
#